data_AF-A0A8S0RKW9-F1
#
_entry.id   AF-A0A8S0RKW9-F1
#
_cell.length_a   1.000
_cell.length_b   1.000
_cell.length_c   1.000
_cell.angle_alpha   90.00
_cell.angle_beta   90.00
_cell.angle_gamma   90.00
#
_symmetry.space_group_name_H-M   'P 1'
#
loop_
_entity.id
_entity.type
_entity.pdbx_description
1 polymer ?
#
loop_
_entity_poly.entity_id
_entity_poly.type
_entity_poly.pdbx_seq_one_letter_code
_entity_poly.pdbx_strand_id
1 'polypeptide(L)'
;MFYSQNYTRTPEETAALAIKSGPKDVCTPANQELACEVARQGIVLLKNTEGSLPLSPTAIKAAIGPNANVTKTMIGNYQGVPCNYTTPLQGLMALVATVYQSGCADVSCVTAQID
;
A
#
# COMPACT_ATOMS: atom_id res chain seq x y z
N MET A 1 20.58 2.72 20.36
CA MET A 1 21.16 3.74 19.46
C MET A 1 19.99 4.45 18.82
N PHE A 2 19.56 5.58 19.39
CA PHE A 2 18.42 6.34 18.88
C PHE A 2 18.89 7.13 17.66
N TYR A 3 18.36 6.79 16.48
CA TYR A 3 18.52 7.64 15.30
C TYR A 3 17.85 8.98 15.61
N SER A 4 18.61 10.08 15.51
CA SER A 4 18.05 11.43 15.52
C SER A 4 17.06 11.51 14.36
N GLN A 5 15.76 11.53 14.68
CA GLN A 5 14.73 11.85 13.71
C GLN A 5 14.95 13.32 13.34
N ASN A 6 15.52 13.59 12.16
CA ASN A 6 15.64 14.94 11.62
C ASN A 6 14.24 15.44 11.23
N TYR A 7 13.43 15.79 12.23
CA TYR A 7 12.14 16.41 12.00
C TYR A 7 12.39 17.77 11.36
N THR A 8 11.87 17.97 10.15
CA THR A 8 12.00 19.23 9.41
C THR A 8 11.26 20.40 10.05
N ARG A 9 10.42 20.13 11.06
CA ARG A 9 9.59 21.11 11.76
C ARG A 9 9.49 20.80 13.25
N THR A 10 9.40 21.83 14.08
CA THR A 10 9.11 21.67 15.51
C THR A 10 7.64 21.25 15.72
N PRO A 11 7.30 20.69 16.90
CA PRO A 11 5.90 20.41 17.25
C PRO A 11 5.00 21.65 17.17
N GLU A 12 5.53 22.82 17.53
CA GLU A 12 4.82 24.10 17.50
C GLU A 12 4.52 24.56 16.06
N GLU A 13 5.49 24.41 15.15
CA GLU A 13 5.30 24.67 13.73
C GLU A 13 4.31 23.69 13.08
N THR A 14 4.34 22.43 13.52
CA THR A 14 3.39 21.41 13.05
C THR A 14 1.97 21.72 13.52
N ALA A 15 1.81 22.14 14.78
CA ALA A 15 0.51 22.58 15.31
C ALA A 15 -0.01 23.83 14.59
N ALA A 16 0.84 24.83 14.36
CA ALA A 16 0.48 26.04 13.63
C ALA A 16 0.04 25.74 12.17
N LEU A 17 0.72 24.79 11.51
CA LEU A 17 0.33 24.33 10.17
C LEU A 17 -1.01 23.60 10.17
N ALA A 18 -1.25 22.73 11.17
CA ALA A 18 -2.49 22.00 11.29
C ALA A 18 -3.69 22.94 11.51
N ILE A 19 -3.54 23.96 12.36
CA ILE A 19 -4.58 24.99 12.60
C ILE A 19 -4.91 25.78 11.32
N LYS A 20 -3.95 25.93 10.42
CA LYS A 20 -4.11 26.67 9.15
C LYS A 20 -4.66 25.81 8.00
N SER A 21 -4.66 24.49 8.15
CA SER A 21 -5.10 23.56 7.10
C SER A 21 -6.62 23.50 7.00
N GLY A 22 -7.16 23.41 5.78
CA GLY A 22 -8.60 23.31 5.52
C GLY A 22 -8.95 22.23 4.48
N PRO A 23 -10.22 22.14 4.06
CA PRO A 23 -10.68 21.11 3.12
C PRO A 23 -9.88 21.04 1.81
N LYS A 24 -9.38 22.18 1.33
CA LYS A 24 -8.53 22.25 0.12
C LYS A 24 -7.16 21.58 0.27
N ASP A 25 -6.70 21.38 1.51
CA ASP A 25 -5.41 20.77 1.83
C ASP A 25 -5.55 19.26 2.09
N VAL A 26 -6.78 18.75 2.07
CA VAL A 26 -7.11 17.33 2.18
C VAL A 26 -7.05 16.69 0.78
N CYS A 27 -6.58 15.45 0.68
CA CYS A 27 -6.51 14.69 -0.58
C CYS A 27 -5.65 15.29 -1.69
N THR A 28 -4.74 16.22 -1.39
CA THR A 28 -3.84 16.79 -2.42
C THR A 28 -2.95 15.71 -3.06
N PRO A 29 -2.55 15.87 -4.33
CA PRO A 29 -1.63 14.94 -4.97
C PRO A 29 -0.31 14.76 -4.19
N ALA A 30 0.19 15.83 -3.57
CA ALA A 30 1.39 15.78 -2.74
C ALA A 30 1.23 14.88 -1.50
N ASN A 31 0.07 14.94 -0.82
CA ASN A 31 -0.20 14.06 0.33
C ASN A 31 -0.39 12.60 -0.11
N GLN A 32 -1.00 12.36 -1.28
CA GLN A 32 -1.14 11.01 -1.83
C GLN A 32 0.20 10.40 -2.23
N GLU A 33 1.09 11.18 -2.88
CA GLU A 33 2.44 10.71 -3.21
C GLU A 33 3.28 10.46 -1.96
N LEU A 34 3.20 11.35 -0.95
CA LEU A 34 3.88 11.13 0.33
C LEU A 34 3.42 9.83 1.01
N ALA A 35 2.12 9.56 1.02
CA ALA A 35 1.59 8.30 1.55
C ALA A 35 2.10 7.08 0.77
N CYS A 36 2.20 7.19 -0.57
CA CYS A 36 2.75 6.13 -1.42
C CYS A 36 4.24 5.90 -1.13
N GLU A 37 5.02 6.96 -0.99
CA GLU A 37 6.45 6.89 -0.69
C GLU A 37 6.71 6.26 0.68
N VAL A 38 5.99 6.69 1.72
CA VAL A 38 6.07 6.08 3.06
C VAL A 38 5.70 4.59 3.01
N ALA A 39 4.67 4.22 2.24
CA ALA A 39 4.31 2.83 2.05
C ALA A 39 5.42 2.02 1.35
N ARG A 40 6.07 2.57 0.31
CA ARG A 40 7.22 1.92 -0.37
C ARG A 40 8.39 1.70 0.59
N GLN A 41 8.72 2.71 1.39
CA GLN A 41 9.83 2.63 2.35
C GLN A 41 9.54 1.71 3.54
N GLY A 42 8.27 1.50 3.89
CA GLY A 42 7.85 0.62 4.98
C GLY A 42 7.82 -0.88 4.65
N ILE A 43 7.98 -1.27 3.39
CA ILE A 43 7.95 -2.69 2.97
C ILE A 43 9.25 -3.39 3.39
N VAL A 44 9.11 -4.55 4.05
CA VAL A 44 10.23 -5.40 4.47
C VAL A 44 10.30 -6.66 3.61
N LEU A 45 11.45 -6.89 2.98
CA LEU A 45 11.73 -8.11 2.22
C LEU A 45 12.22 -9.22 3.16
N LEU A 46 11.36 -10.20 3.44
CA LEU A 46 11.67 -11.29 4.38
C LEU A 46 12.48 -12.44 3.78
N LYS A 47 12.30 -12.73 2.48
CA LYS A 47 13.01 -13.78 1.75
C LYS A 47 13.14 -13.39 0.29
N ASN A 48 14.34 -13.59 -0.28
CA ASN A 48 14.59 -13.41 -1.70
C ASN A 48 15.59 -14.45 -2.19
N THR A 49 15.13 -15.40 -3.01
CA THR A 49 16.00 -16.33 -3.72
C THR A 49 16.54 -15.69 -4.99
N GLU A 50 17.74 -16.07 -5.41
CA GLU A 50 18.40 -15.48 -6.58
C GLU A 50 17.48 -15.52 -7.82
N GLY A 51 17.34 -14.38 -8.50
CA GLY A 51 16.49 -14.23 -9.67
C GLY A 51 14.99 -14.15 -9.42
N SER A 52 14.53 -14.11 -8.16
CA SER A 52 13.08 -14.02 -7.84
C SER A 52 12.54 -12.60 -7.89
N LEU A 53 13.18 -11.65 -7.20
CA LEU A 53 12.85 -10.22 -7.26
C LEU A 53 14.07 -9.40 -7.71
N PRO A 54 13.87 -8.29 -8.45
CA PRO A 54 12.59 -7.75 -8.93
C PRO A 54 11.96 -8.59 -10.07
N LEU A 55 10.62 -8.60 -10.16
CA LEU A 55 9.92 -9.36 -11.20
C LEU A 55 10.11 -8.70 -12.58
N SER A 56 10.40 -9.52 -13.59
CA SER A 56 10.26 -9.09 -14.99
C SER A 56 8.77 -8.92 -15.32
N PRO A 57 8.37 -7.86 -16.05
CA PRO A 57 7.00 -7.70 -16.54
C PRO A 57 6.47 -8.92 -17.29
N THR A 58 7.34 -9.61 -18.04
CA THR A 58 6.98 -10.81 -18.80
C THR A 58 6.77 -12.06 -17.94
N ALA A 59 7.23 -12.05 -16.69
CA ALA A 59 7.09 -13.16 -15.76
C ALA A 59 5.77 -13.08 -14.96
N ILE A 60 5.13 -11.91 -14.91
CA ILE A 60 3.89 -11.70 -14.16
C ILE A 60 2.72 -12.26 -14.98
N LYS A 61 1.99 -13.21 -14.40
CA LYS A 61 0.84 -13.85 -15.05
C LYS A 61 -0.45 -13.71 -14.25
N ALA A 62 -0.35 -13.83 -12.93
CA ALA A 62 -1.51 -13.84 -12.07
C ALA A 62 -1.25 -13.20 -10.71
N ALA A 63 -2.31 -12.64 -10.13
CA ALA A 63 -2.39 -12.25 -8.74
C ALA A 63 -3.42 -13.14 -8.06
N ILE A 64 -3.00 -13.87 -7.03
CA ILE A 64 -3.83 -14.87 -6.37
C ILE A 64 -3.89 -14.58 -4.87
N GLY A 65 -5.10 -14.67 -4.30
CA GLY A 65 -5.31 -14.60 -2.86
C GLY A 65 -6.35 -13.57 -2.41
N PRO A 66 -6.87 -13.71 -1.18
CA PRO A 66 -7.94 -12.84 -0.65
C PRO A 66 -7.50 -11.38 -0.46
N ASN A 67 -6.19 -11.11 -0.41
CA ASN A 67 -5.64 -9.75 -0.30
C ASN A 67 -5.26 -9.11 -1.64
N ALA A 68 -5.36 -9.83 -2.77
CA ALA A 68 -4.92 -9.29 -4.05
C ALA A 68 -5.82 -8.13 -4.55
N ASN A 69 -7.13 -8.18 -4.29
CA ASN A 69 -8.09 -7.14 -4.67
C ASN A 69 -8.87 -6.56 -3.46
N VAL A 70 -8.15 -6.25 -2.38
CA VAL A 70 -8.76 -5.80 -1.12
C VAL A 70 -8.68 -4.27 -0.94
N THR A 71 -9.73 -3.65 -0.38
CA THR A 71 -9.77 -2.21 -0.03
C THR A 71 -9.83 -1.97 1.48
N LYS A 72 -10.50 -2.85 2.23
CA LYS A 72 -10.69 -2.68 3.69
C LYS A 72 -9.49 -3.14 4.51
N THR A 73 -8.94 -4.32 4.22
CA THR A 73 -7.81 -4.88 4.98
C THR A 73 -6.54 -4.05 4.81
N MET A 74 -6.32 -3.45 3.63
CA MET A 74 -5.08 -2.73 3.32
C MET A 74 -4.89 -1.42 4.10
N ILE A 75 -5.96 -0.81 4.61
CA ILE A 75 -5.90 0.44 5.39
C ILE A 75 -5.79 0.20 6.90
N GLY A 76 -5.75 -1.06 7.32
CA GLY A 76 -5.58 -1.44 8.72
C GLY A 76 -6.74 -1.00 9.62
N ASN A 77 -6.39 -0.65 10.86
CA ASN A 77 -7.32 -0.20 11.90
C ASN A 77 -7.07 1.28 12.22
N TYR A 78 -8.02 1.92 12.90
CA TYR A 78 -7.97 3.36 13.22
C TYR A 78 -7.81 4.25 11.98
N GLN A 79 -8.44 3.83 10.89
CA GLN A 79 -8.45 4.52 9.62
C GLN A 79 -9.57 5.57 9.57
N GLY A 80 -9.28 6.68 8.88
CA GLY A 80 -10.32 7.58 8.39
C GLY A 80 -10.91 7.09 7.06
N VAL A 81 -11.70 7.95 6.41
CA VAL A 81 -12.15 7.75 5.04
C VAL A 81 -11.03 8.20 4.09
N PRO A 82 -10.40 7.30 3.32
CA PRO A 82 -9.35 7.70 2.39
C PRO A 82 -9.94 8.32 1.12
N CYS A 83 -9.12 9.13 0.47
CA CYS A 83 -9.47 9.82 -0.76
C CYS A 83 -9.65 8.88 -1.95
N ASN A 84 -8.81 7.84 -2.01
CA ASN A 84 -8.83 6.81 -3.04
C ASN A 84 -8.13 5.54 -2.52
N TYR A 85 -8.36 4.42 -3.19
CA TYR A 85 -7.67 3.15 -2.98
C TYR A 85 -6.98 2.71 -4.27
N THR A 86 -5.82 2.10 -4.12
CA THR A 86 -5.18 1.30 -5.17
C THR A 86 -4.91 -0.08 -4.60
N THR A 87 -5.71 -1.07 -4.98
CA THR A 87 -5.49 -2.46 -4.55
C THR A 87 -4.19 -3.00 -5.16
N PRO A 88 -3.56 -4.04 -4.57
CA PRO A 88 -2.39 -4.68 -5.17
C PRO A 88 -2.63 -5.11 -6.63
N LEU A 89 -3.81 -5.64 -6.93
CA LEU A 89 -4.23 -6.01 -8.29
C LEU A 89 -4.26 -4.80 -9.22
N GLN A 90 -4.85 -3.68 -8.80
CA GLN A 90 -4.91 -2.46 -9.60
C GLN A 90 -3.50 -1.90 -9.86
N GLY A 91 -2.63 -1.90 -8.85
CA GLY A 91 -1.23 -1.48 -8.99
C GLY A 91 -0.45 -2.34 -9.98
N LEU A 92 -0.69 -3.65 -9.99
CA LEU A 92 -0.06 -4.58 -10.91
C LEU A 92 -0.61 -4.45 -12.35
N MET A 93 -1.94 -4.34 -12.48
CA MET A 93 -2.64 -4.17 -13.76
C MET A 93 -2.30 -2.86 -14.47
N ALA A 94 -1.89 -1.83 -13.73
CA ALA A 94 -1.38 -0.59 -14.31
C ALA A 94 -0.06 -0.78 -15.10
N LEU A 95 0.65 -1.89 -14.87
CA LEU A 95 1.94 -2.20 -15.51
C LEU A 95 1.83 -3.35 -16.51
N VAL A 96 1.07 -4.40 -16.18
CA VAL A 96 0.99 -5.64 -16.95
C VAL A 96 -0.40 -6.29 -16.86
N ALA A 97 -0.85 -6.87 -17.97
CA ALA A 97 -2.07 -7.68 -17.97
C ALA A 97 -1.91 -8.86 -16.98
N THR A 98 -2.84 -8.96 -16.03
CA THR A 98 -2.75 -9.90 -14.91
C THR A 98 -4.08 -10.64 -14.76
N VAL A 99 -4.04 -11.98 -14.65
CA VAL A 99 -5.21 -12.78 -14.29
C VAL A 99 -5.40 -12.74 -12.77
N TYR A 100 -6.62 -12.47 -12.30
CA TYR A 100 -6.93 -12.49 -10.88
C TYR A 100 -7.72 -13.74 -10.50
N GLN A 101 -7.37 -14.36 -9.38
CA GLN A 101 -8.19 -15.39 -8.73
C GLN A 101 -8.16 -15.19 -7.21
N SER A 102 -9.33 -15.22 -6.55
CA SER A 102 -9.35 -15.10 -5.07
C SER A 102 -8.63 -16.28 -4.41
N GLY A 103 -8.84 -17.48 -4.96
CA GLY A 103 -8.24 -18.73 -4.48
C GLY A 103 -8.84 -19.22 -3.16
N CYS A 104 -9.00 -18.34 -2.17
CA CYS A 104 -9.62 -18.60 -0.88
C CYS A 104 -10.59 -17.46 -0.53
N ALA A 105 -11.57 -17.73 0.33
CA ALA A 105 -12.44 -16.69 0.88
C ALA A 105 -11.71 -15.74 1.85
N ASP A 106 -10.76 -16.26 2.65
CA ASP A 106 -9.96 -15.47 3.59
C ASP A 106 -8.57 -16.09 3.84
N VAL A 107 -7.78 -15.44 4.71
CA VAL A 107 -6.39 -15.82 5.03
C VAL A 107 -6.25 -17.06 5.90
N SER A 108 -7.33 -17.51 6.55
CA SER A 108 -7.36 -18.70 7.42
C SER A 108 -7.70 -19.99 6.67
N CYS A 109 -8.09 -19.86 5.40
CA CYS A 109 -8.52 -20.98 4.57
C CYS A 109 -7.43 -22.05 4.40
N VAL A 110 -7.83 -23.32 4.54
CA VAL A 110 -6.96 -24.50 4.40
C VAL A 110 -7.20 -25.28 3.10
N THR A 111 -8.18 -24.89 2.29
CA THR A 111 -8.51 -25.57 1.02
C THR A 111 -8.92 -24.54 -0.02
N ALA A 112 -8.28 -24.58 -1.20
CA ALA A 112 -8.58 -23.63 -2.25
C ALA A 112 -10.04 -23.77 -2.74
N GLN A 113 -10.72 -22.64 -2.86
CA GLN A 113 -12.03 -22.49 -3.48
C GLN A 113 -11.80 -21.97 -4.90
N ILE A 114 -11.61 -22.92 -5.81
CA ILE A 114 -11.44 -22.65 -7.23
C ILE A 114 -12.72 -23.14 -7.88
N ASP A 115 -13.51 -22.20 -8.41
CA ASP A 115 -14.66 -22.50 -9.26
C ASP A 115 -14.20 -23.09 -10.61
#